data_AF-A0A485NY13-F1
#
_entry.id   AF-A0A485NY13-F1
#
_cell.length_a   1.000
_cell.length_b   1.000
_cell.length_c   1.000
_cell.angle_alpha   90.00
_cell.angle_beta   90.00
_cell.angle_gamma   90.00
#
_symmetry.space_group_name_H-M   'P 1'
#
loop_
_entity.id
_entity.type
_entity.pdbx_description
1 polymer ?
#
loop_
_entity_poly.entity_id
_entity_poly.type
_entity_poly.pdbx_seq_one_letter_code
_entity_poly.pdbx_strand_id
1 'polypeptide(L)' 'MQANADQVERDILETQKKLQQDRVHGEQDQALKHRQEVGRSLKEAEVLLKDLFLDVDKARRLKHPQAEEIEKE' A
#
# COMPACT_ATOMS: atom_id res chain seq x y z
N MET A 1 4.25 -6.03 11.62
CA MET A 1 4.68 -4.72 11.07
C MET A 1 5.49 -4.84 9.78
N GLN A 2 6.77 -5.27 9.80
CA GLN A 2 7.63 -5.19 8.60
C GLN A 2 7.07 -5.91 7.36
N ALA A 3 6.64 -7.18 7.49
CA ALA A 3 6.03 -7.91 6.36
C ALA A 3 4.76 -7.24 5.80
N ASN A 4 3.99 -6.53 6.64
CA ASN A 4 2.82 -5.77 6.19
C ASN A 4 3.25 -4.51 5.43
N ALA A 5 4.30 -3.82 5.89
CA ALA A 5 4.89 -2.69 5.19
C ALA A 5 5.44 -3.10 3.81
N ASP A 6 6.19 -4.20 3.75
CA ASP A 6 6.72 -4.75 2.48
C ASP A 6 5.57 -5.12 1.52
N GLN A 7 4.45 -5.62 2.05
CA GLN A 7 3.29 -5.98 1.24
C GLN A 7 2.58 -4.74 0.69
N VAL A 8 2.36 -3.72 1.52
CA VAL A 8 1.79 -2.44 1.10
C VAL A 8 2.65 -1.82 -0.01
N GLU A 9 3.96 -1.83 0.14
CA GLU A 9 4.88 -1.30 -0.87
C GLU A 9 4.71 -2.02 -2.22
N ARG A 10 4.71 -3.36 -2.20
CA ARG A 10 4.50 -4.16 -3.42
C ARG A 10 3.14 -3.87 -4.07
N ASP A 11 2.08 -3.84 -3.28
CA ASP A 11 0.72 -3.61 -3.79
C ASP A 11 0.58 -2.22 -4.43
N ILE A 12 1.21 -1.19 -3.84
CA ILE A 12 1.24 0.17 -4.39
C ILE A 12 2.04 0.21 -5.70
N LEU A 13 3.23 -0.37 -5.75
CA LEU A 13 4.08 -0.38 -6.95
C LEU A 13 3.42 -1.14 -8.10
N GLU A 14 2.81 -2.28 -7.81
CA GLU A 14 2.08 -3.07 -8.80
C GLU A 14 0.85 -2.33 -9.34
N THR A 15 0.10 -1.67 -8.46
CA THR A 15 -1.02 -0.81 -8.83
C THR A 15 -0.57 0.33 -9.75
N GLN A 16 0.52 1.02 -9.40
CA GLN A 16 1.06 2.10 -10.23
C GLN A 16 1.42 1.60 -11.64
N LYS A 17 2.07 0.44 -11.75
CA LYS A 17 2.41 -0.17 -13.03
C LYS A 17 1.17 -0.47 -13.88
N LYS A 18 0.15 -1.08 -13.27
CA LYS A 18 -1.12 -1.40 -13.96
C LYS A 18 -1.88 -0.15 -14.40
N LEU A 19 -1.91 0.89 -13.58
CA LEU A 19 -2.50 2.18 -13.93
C LEU A 19 -1.77 2.88 -15.08
N GLN A 20 -0.44 2.79 -15.12
CA GLN A 20 0.33 3.33 -16.26
C GLN A 20 0.00 2.59 -17.57
N GLN A 21 -0.13 1.27 -17.52
CA GLN A 21 -0.54 0.48 -18.69
C GLN A 21 -1.95 0.88 -19.16
N ASP A 22 -2.90 1.00 -18.23
CA ASP A 22 -4.26 1.44 -18.53
C ASP A 22 -4.31 2.89 -19.05
N ARG A 23 -3.43 3.78 -18.58
CA ARG A 23 -3.30 5.13 -19.14
C ARG A 23 -2.88 5.11 -20.60
N VAL A 24 -1.86 4.31 -20.94
CA VAL A 24 -1.40 4.14 -22.33
C VAL A 24 -2.50 3.52 -23.19
N HIS A 25 -3.23 2.52 -22.67
CA HIS A 25 -4.39 1.96 -23.38
C HIS A 25 -5.48 3.02 -23.62
N GLY A 26 -5.79 3.85 -22.62
CA GLY A 26 -6.76 4.94 -22.76
C GLY A 26 -6.34 5.99 -23.79
N GLU A 27 -5.05 6.34 -23.85
CA GLU A 27 -4.49 7.22 -24.89
C GLU A 27 -4.58 6.60 -26.29
N GLN A 28 -4.69 5.28 -26.39
CA GLN A 28 -4.84 4.52 -27.64
C GLN A 28 -6.30 4.10 -27.93
N ASP A 29 -7.29 4.64 -27.20
CA ASP A 29 -8.72 4.26 -27.28
C ASP A 29 -8.98 2.75 -27.05
N GLN A 30 -8.10 2.09 -26.31
CA GLN A 30 -8.24 0.69 -25.91
C GLN A 30 -8.92 0.57 -24.55
N ALA A 31 -9.60 -0.56 -24.33
CA ALA A 31 -10.28 -0.83 -23.08
C ALA A 31 -9.30 -0.93 -21.89
N LEU A 32 -9.62 -0.25 -20.79
CA LEU A 32 -8.90 -0.35 -19.51
C LEU A 32 -9.12 -1.75 -18.92
N LYS A 33 -8.04 -2.47 -18.62
CA LYS A 33 -8.11 -3.88 -18.22
C LYS A 33 -7.91 -4.09 -16.73
N HIS A 34 -7.27 -3.14 -16.03
CA HIS A 34 -6.78 -3.37 -14.67
C HIS A 34 -7.58 -2.66 -13.60
N ARG A 35 -8.66 -1.95 -13.93
CA ARG A 35 -9.47 -1.18 -12.96
C ARG A 35 -9.92 -1.99 -11.74
N GLN A 36 -10.42 -3.21 -11.93
CA GLN A 36 -10.91 -4.05 -10.83
C GLN A 36 -9.77 -4.55 -9.94
N GLU A 37 -8.68 -4.97 -10.56
CA GLU A 37 -7.49 -5.49 -9.89
C GLU A 37 -6.77 -4.40 -9.09
N VAL A 38 -6.58 -3.23 -9.68
CA VAL A 38 -6.08 -2.01 -9.02
C VAL A 38 -6.95 -1.64 -7.83
N GLY A 39 -8.28 -1.64 -7.99
CA GLY A 39 -9.19 -1.34 -6.90
C GLY A 39 -9.06 -2.32 -5.72
N ARG A 40 -8.81 -3.59 -6.01
CA ARG A 40 -8.58 -4.62 -4.99
C ARG A 40 -7.24 -4.44 -4.28
N SER A 41 -6.14 -4.29 -5.03
CA SER A 41 -4.79 -4.09 -4.46
C SER A 41 -4.74 -2.83 -3.60
N LEU A 42 -5.34 -1.72 -4.04
CA LEU A 42 -5.42 -0.50 -3.25
C LEU A 42 -6.20 -0.68 -1.95
N LYS A 43 -7.30 -1.45 -1.99
CA LYS A 43 -8.11 -1.72 -0.81
C LYS A 43 -7.39 -2.63 0.19
N GLU A 44 -6.66 -3.64 -0.30
CA GLU A 44 -5.82 -4.50 0.55
C GLU A 44 -4.69 -3.69 1.20
N ALA A 45 -4.01 -2.83 0.43
CA ALA A 45 -3.00 -1.91 0.95
C ALA A 45 -3.57 -0.94 2.01
N GLU A 46 -4.78 -0.41 1.80
CA GLU A 46 -5.44 0.48 2.78
C GLU A 46 -5.71 -0.24 4.11
N VAL A 47 -6.15 -1.50 4.08
CA VAL A 47 -6.39 -2.29 5.30
C VAL A 47 -5.08 -2.54 6.04
N LEU A 48 -4.03 -2.98 5.33
CA LEU A 48 -2.72 -3.24 5.92
C LEU A 48 -2.08 -1.99 6.52
N LEU A 49 -2.26 -0.83 5.86
CA LEU A 49 -1.81 0.46 6.39
C LEU A 49 -2.51 0.80 7.70
N LYS A 50 -3.82 0.58 7.79
CA LYS A 50 -4.57 0.80 9.06
C LYS A 50 -4.05 -0.10 10.17
N ASP A 51 -3.80 -1.37 9.89
CA ASP A 51 -3.25 -2.30 10.87
C ASP A 51 -1.85 -1.87 11.33
N LEU A 52 -1.00 -1.41 10.40
CA LEU A 52 0.33 -0.88 10.73
C LEU A 52 0.24 0.37 11.62
N PHE A 53 -0.71 1.27 11.36
CA PHE A 53 -0.94 2.44 12.21
C PHE A 53 -1.37 2.06 13.63
N LEU A 54 -2.25 1.06 13.78
CA LEU A 54 -2.67 0.56 15.10
C LEU A 54 -1.51 -0.10 15.85
N ASP A 55 -0.69 -0.88 15.13
CA ASP A 55 0.51 -1.52 15.65
C ASP A 55 1.53 -0.48 16.17
N VAL A 56 1.73 0.63 15.44
CA VAL A 56 2.60 1.75 15.86
C VAL A 56 2.02 2.47 17.09
N ASP A 57 0.72 2.78 17.11
CA ASP A 57 0.08 3.41 18.26
C ASP A 57 0.21 2.53 19.52
N LYS A 58 0.03 1.21 19.37
CA LYS A 58 0.23 0.25 20.45
C LYS A 58 1.70 0.23 20.92
N ALA A 59 2.66 0.20 20.00
CA ALA A 59 4.09 0.25 20.33
C ALA A 59 4.46 1.53 21.10
N ARG A 60 3.92 2.69 20.67
CA ARG A 60 4.09 3.98 21.35
C ARG A 60 3.54 3.95 22.77
N ARG A 61 2.30 3.47 22.96
CA ARG A 61 1.66 3.37 24.28
C ARG A 61 2.44 2.47 25.24
N LEU A 62 3.03 1.40 24.71
CA LEU A 62 3.87 0.47 25.47
C LEU A 62 5.31 0.96 25.67
N LYS A 63 5.67 2.14 25.14
CA LYS A 63 7.05 2.67 25.11
C LYS A 63 8.05 1.65 24.53
N HIS A 64 7.60 0.91 23.53
CA HIS A 64 8.43 -0.09 22.88
C HIS A 64 9.50 0.62 22.01
N PRO A 65 10.78 0.19 22.04
CA PRO A 65 11.86 0.85 21.30
C PRO A 65 11.59 0.97 19.80
N GLN A 66 10.86 0.03 19.20
CA GLN A 66 10.43 0.11 17.80
C GLN A 66 9.58 1.35 17.48
N ALA A 67 8.84 1.91 18.43
CA ALA A 67 8.10 3.16 18.19
C ALA A 67 9.04 4.35 17.97
N GLU A 68 10.19 4.38 18.67
CA GLU A 68 11.21 5.41 18.48
C GLU A 68 12.01 5.20 17.19
N GLU A 69 12.19 3.95 16.76
CA GLU A 69 12.84 3.62 15.48
C GLU A 69 11.97 4.11 14.30
N ILE A 70 10.66 3.83 14.35
CA ILE A 70 9.70 4.24 13.30
C ILE A 70 9.54 5.77 13.20
N GLU A 71 9.75 6.52 14.29
CA GLU A 71 9.70 8.00 14.28
C GLU A 71 10.98 8.66 13.77
N LYS A 72 12.09 7.93 13.72
CA LYS A 72 13.41 8.46 13.32
C LYS A 72 13.70 8.26 11.83
N GLU A 73 12.97 7.38 11.16
CA GLU A 73 12.96 7.22 9.70
C GLU A 73 11.94 8.16 9.02
#